data_AF-A0A1B6JAS5-F1
#
_entry.id   AF-A0A1B6JAS5-F1
#
_cell.length_a   1.000
_cell.length_b   1.000
_cell.length_c   1.000
_cell.angle_alpha   90.00
_cell.angle_beta   90.00
_cell.angle_gamma   90.00
#
_symmetry.space_group_name_H-M   'P 1'
#
loop_
_entity.id
_entity.type
_entity.pdbx_description
1 polymer ?
#
loop_
_entity_poly.entity_id
_entity_poly.type
_entity_poly.pdbx_seq_one_letter_code
_entity_poly.pdbx_strand_id
1 'polypeptide(L)'
;MVSPPVVTGISPKEGPPGTRVTIRGENLGKKPQDLISLTICGCDCLLSAEWKSPNKIIARSGPGKGRGDIIVVTVSGGKGTSTVQFRGYHETIGPLKESAVWVEEAPLQTLAWGRRSLSPTSYQMEDPLGLSVEGNEKKFPEDDLHELFPEGSGDLASDQFEPGWFLLEHHHGTSFDDL
;
A
#
# COMPACT_ATOMS: atom_id res chain seq x y z
N MET A 1 16.55 23.92 40.40
CA MET A 1 17.03 23.29 39.14
C MET A 1 16.10 22.14 38.82
N VAL A 2 15.72 21.96 37.56
CA VAL A 2 14.90 20.83 37.12
C VAL A 2 15.84 19.67 36.81
N SER A 3 15.50 18.47 37.27
CA SER A 3 16.30 17.27 37.01
C SER A 3 16.36 16.98 35.50
N PRO A 4 17.50 16.51 34.97
CA PRO A 4 17.60 16.11 33.58
C PRO A 4 16.59 15.01 33.22
N PRO A 5 16.13 14.95 31.95
CA PRO A 5 15.27 13.87 31.49
C PRO A 5 15.98 12.52 31.61
N VAL A 6 15.30 11.50 32.13
CA VAL A 6 15.84 10.13 32.19
C VAL A 6 14.88 9.18 31.51
N VAL A 7 15.33 8.54 30.43
CA VAL A 7 14.55 7.53 29.72
C VAL A 7 14.84 6.16 30.34
N THR A 8 13.81 5.55 30.92
CA THR A 8 13.89 4.26 31.61
C THR A 8 13.28 3.10 30.82
N GLY A 9 12.49 3.39 29.78
CA GLY A 9 11.83 2.36 28.99
C GLY A 9 11.44 2.81 27.59
N ILE A 10 11.39 1.85 26.67
CA ILE A 10 10.91 2.03 25.31
C ILE A 10 10.13 0.79 24.85
N SER A 11 9.04 0.99 24.12
CA SER A 11 8.25 -0.10 23.55
C SER A 11 7.73 0.27 22.16
N PRO A 12 7.98 -0.55 21.12
CA PRO A 12 8.84 -1.75 21.13
C PRO A 12 10.34 -1.41 21.30
N LYS A 13 11.15 -2.38 21.71
CA LYS A 13 12.62 -2.23 21.88
C LYS A 13 13.39 -2.25 20.55
N GLU A 14 12.72 -2.64 19.47
CA GLU A 14 13.31 -2.78 18.15
C GLU A 14 12.25 -2.65 17.06
N GLY A 15 12.70 -2.33 15.85
CA GLY A 15 11.81 -2.25 14.68
C GLY A 15 12.48 -1.66 13.44
N PRO A 16 11.80 -1.75 12.28
CA PRO A 16 12.20 -1.06 11.07
C PRO A 16 12.07 0.47 11.19
N PRO A 17 12.62 1.25 10.23
CA PRO A 17 12.39 2.68 10.16
C PRO A 17 10.89 3.01 10.14
N GLY A 18 10.48 4.06 10.86
CA GLY A 18 9.08 4.44 11.00
C GLY A 18 8.31 3.72 12.13
N THR A 19 8.95 2.81 12.87
CA THR A 19 8.33 2.11 14.00
C THR A 19 7.81 3.10 15.03
N ARG A 20 6.52 3.00 15.37
CA ARG A 20 5.90 3.81 16.41
C ARG A 20 6.35 3.32 17.78
N VAL A 21 7.16 4.12 18.46
CA VAL A 21 7.72 3.83 19.78
C VAL A 21 7.06 4.68 20.86
N THR A 22 6.85 4.06 22.02
CA THR A 22 6.44 4.73 23.25
C THR A 22 7.63 4.79 24.20
N ILE A 23 8.11 6.00 24.45
CA ILE A 23 9.22 6.31 25.34
C ILE A 23 8.65 6.61 26.72
N ARG A 24 9.20 5.96 27.74
CA ARG A 24 8.85 6.12 29.15
C ARG A 24 10.06 6.56 29.94
N GLY A 25 9.83 7.40 30.93
CA GLY A 25 10.92 7.98 31.71
C GLY A 25 10.42 8.96 32.76
N GLU A 26 11.33 9.81 33.20
CA GLU A 26 11.11 10.86 34.18
C GLU A 26 11.61 12.20 33.62
N ASN A 27 10.93 13.28 33.99
CA ASN A 27 11.31 14.65 33.61
C ASN A 27 11.44 14.87 32.10
N LEU A 28 10.60 14.20 31.28
CA LEU A 28 10.54 14.32 29.82
C LEU A 28 9.89 15.63 29.34
N GLY A 29 10.04 16.71 30.11
CA GLY A 29 9.47 18.02 29.86
C GLY A 29 8.14 18.26 30.58
N LYS A 30 7.88 19.53 30.92
CA LYS A 30 6.65 19.93 31.63
C LYS A 30 5.48 20.27 30.70
N LYS A 31 5.80 20.66 29.47
CA LYS A 31 4.86 21.07 28.43
C LYS A 31 5.37 20.57 27.07
N PRO A 32 4.51 20.45 26.04
CA PRO A 32 4.96 20.07 24.71
C PRO A 32 6.09 20.93 24.15
N GLN A 33 6.05 22.25 24.39
CA GLN A 33 7.06 23.21 23.94
C GLN A 33 8.39 23.09 24.69
N ASP A 34 8.44 22.33 25.78
CA ASP A 34 9.66 22.08 26.55
C ASP A 34 10.55 21.04 25.85
N LEU A 35 10.01 20.22 24.95
CA LEU A 35 10.76 19.23 24.19
C LEU A 35 11.47 19.89 22.99
N ILE A 36 12.81 20.01 23.07
CA ILE A 36 13.63 20.66 22.04
C ILE A 36 14.12 19.65 21.00
N SER A 37 14.56 18.47 21.45
CA SER A 37 15.13 17.45 20.57
C SER A 37 14.84 16.06 21.09
N LEU A 38 14.61 15.13 20.17
CA LEU A 38 14.47 13.71 20.45
C LEU A 38 15.31 12.96 19.43
N THR A 39 16.36 12.30 19.90
CA THR A 39 17.22 11.45 19.07
C THR A 39 17.00 9.98 19.43
N ILE A 40 16.76 9.14 18.43
CA ILE A 40 16.59 7.69 18.60
C ILE A 40 17.56 6.98 17.68
N CYS A 41 18.47 6.17 18.23
CA CYS A 41 19.46 5.43 17.45
C CYS A 41 20.32 6.37 16.54
N GLY A 42 20.67 7.54 17.08
CA GLY A 42 21.45 8.56 16.34
C GLY A 42 20.68 9.35 15.29
N CYS A 43 19.37 9.10 15.10
CA CYS A 43 18.52 9.86 14.18
C CYS A 43 17.65 10.87 14.91
N ASP A 44 17.52 12.07 14.36
CA ASP A 44 16.56 13.07 14.85
C ASP A 44 15.12 12.62 14.54
N CYS A 45 14.31 12.53 15.59
CA CYS A 45 12.93 12.06 15.56
C CYS A 45 11.95 13.13 16.09
N LEU A 46 12.41 14.37 16.32
CA LEU A 46 11.61 15.44 16.91
C LEU A 46 10.31 15.72 16.13
N LEU A 47 10.36 15.75 14.80
CA LEU A 47 9.19 16.03 13.96
C LEU A 47 8.05 15.03 14.14
N SER A 48 8.37 13.81 14.54
CA SER A 48 7.39 12.75 14.82
C SER A 48 6.99 12.67 16.30
N ALA A 49 7.65 13.44 17.15
CA ALA A 49 7.51 13.36 18.59
C ALA A 49 6.21 14.01 19.05
N GLU A 50 5.42 13.23 19.77
CA GLU A 50 4.18 13.64 20.41
C GLU A 50 4.38 13.51 21.93
N TRP A 51 4.58 14.65 22.58
CA TRP A 51 4.62 14.71 24.04
C TRP A 51 3.23 14.41 24.61
N LYS A 52 3.15 13.48 25.58
CA LYS A 52 1.88 13.10 26.23
C LYS A 52 1.84 13.53 27.69
N SER A 53 2.95 13.34 28.40
CA SER A 53 3.08 13.70 29.81
C SER A 53 4.56 13.80 30.19
N PRO A 54 4.89 14.31 31.39
CA PRO A 54 6.27 14.37 31.86
C PRO A 54 7.00 13.02 31.92
N ASN A 55 6.27 11.91 31.79
CA ASN A 55 6.81 10.56 31.84
C ASN A 55 6.58 9.76 30.55
N LYS A 56 6.03 10.39 29.49
CA LYS A 56 5.66 9.70 28.25
C LYS A 56 5.78 10.58 27.01
N ILE A 57 6.51 10.08 26.02
CA ILE A 57 6.58 10.61 24.66
C ILE A 57 6.29 9.48 23.68
N ILE A 58 5.54 9.76 22.62
CA ILE A 58 5.34 8.83 21.49
C ILE A 58 6.09 9.39 20.30
N ALA A 59 6.83 8.59 19.54
CA ALA A 59 7.54 9.04 18.35
C ALA A 59 7.65 7.93 17.31
N ARG A 60 8.18 8.24 16.14
CA ARG A 60 8.57 7.24 15.13
C ARG A 60 10.09 7.16 15.04
N SER A 61 10.64 5.95 14.99
CA SER A 61 12.07 5.74 14.85
C SER A 61 12.57 6.15 13.46
N GLY A 62 13.79 6.69 13.39
CA GLY A 62 14.45 7.01 12.12
C GLY A 62 15.09 5.78 11.44
N PRO A 63 15.86 5.99 10.36
CA PRO A 63 16.53 4.93 9.60
C PRO A 63 17.78 4.34 10.27
N GLY A 64 18.00 4.61 11.57
CA GLY A 64 19.16 4.11 12.31
C GLY A 64 19.24 2.59 12.30
N LYS A 65 20.47 2.06 12.19
CA LYS A 65 20.76 0.62 12.21
C LYS A 65 21.53 0.25 13.47
N GLY A 66 21.25 -0.93 14.03
CA GLY A 66 21.89 -1.42 15.23
C GLY A 66 21.27 -0.86 16.50
N ARG A 67 21.97 -1.04 17.62
CA ARG A 67 21.56 -0.50 18.93
C ARG A 67 22.01 0.94 19.07
N GLY A 68 21.13 1.79 19.57
CA GLY A 68 21.51 3.14 19.95
C GLY A 68 20.63 3.71 21.04
N ASP A 69 21.15 4.75 21.68
CA ASP A 69 20.51 5.39 22.81
C ASP A 69 19.32 6.25 22.38
N ILE A 70 18.49 6.59 23.37
CA ILE A 70 17.36 7.51 23.23
C ILE A 70 17.68 8.78 24.01
N ILE A 71 17.96 9.87 23.31
CA ILE A 71 18.35 11.13 23.93
C ILE A 71 17.18 12.11 23.82
N VAL A 72 16.70 12.57 24.97
CA VAL A 72 15.66 13.59 25.08
C VAL A 72 16.32 14.87 25.57
N VAL A 73 16.11 15.99 24.88
CA VAL A 73 16.60 17.31 25.31
C VAL A 73 15.41 18.20 25.60
N THR A 74 15.37 18.78 26.79
CA THR A 74 14.33 19.73 27.21
C THR A 74 14.89 21.11 27.49
N VAL A 75 14.07 22.16 27.38
CA VAL A 75 14.44 23.53 27.74
C VAL A 75 14.75 23.60 29.23
N SER A 76 13.92 22.95 30.05
CA SER A 76 14.02 23.04 31.50
C SER A 76 15.12 22.17 32.14
N GLY A 77 15.35 20.96 31.60
CA GLY A 77 16.26 19.95 32.18
C GLY A 77 17.52 19.68 31.34
N GLY A 78 17.65 20.29 30.17
CA GLY A 78 18.80 20.09 29.29
C GLY A 78 18.82 18.70 28.66
N LYS A 79 20.04 18.19 28.38
CA LYS A 79 20.24 16.88 27.75
C LYS A 79 20.03 15.76 28.75
N GLY A 80 19.11 14.86 28.44
CA GLY A 80 18.81 13.67 29.21
C GLY A 80 19.70 12.47 28.90
N THR A 81 19.50 11.41 29.69
CA THR A 81 20.19 10.12 29.55
C THR A 81 19.19 8.98 29.36
N SER A 82 19.64 7.85 28.82
CA SER A 82 18.82 6.64 28.75
C SER A 82 19.50 5.46 29.43
N THR A 83 18.72 4.63 30.10
CA THR A 83 19.16 3.33 30.62
C THR A 83 18.82 2.18 29.67
N VAL A 84 18.12 2.46 28.56
CA VAL A 84 17.66 1.49 27.58
C VAL A 84 18.10 1.91 26.18
N GLN A 85 18.12 0.95 25.26
CA GLN A 85 18.49 1.19 23.87
C GLN A 85 17.39 0.72 22.94
N PHE A 86 17.27 1.38 21.79
CA PHE A 86 16.44 0.93 20.68
C PHE A 86 17.31 0.23 19.65
N ARG A 87 16.84 -0.89 19.09
CA ARG A 87 17.49 -1.58 17.98
C ARG A 87 16.76 -1.32 16.67
N GLY A 88 17.32 -0.46 15.83
CA GLY A 88 16.84 -0.30 14.46
C GLY A 88 17.40 -1.40 13.55
N TYR A 89 16.56 -2.01 12.72
CA TYR A 89 16.99 -2.94 11.68
C TYR A 89 16.29 -2.61 10.37
N HIS A 90 16.78 -3.14 9.25
CA HIS A 90 16.05 -3.04 7.99
C HIS A 90 15.41 -4.39 7.73
N GLU A 91 14.13 -4.37 7.39
CA GLU A 91 13.43 -5.59 7.06
C GLU A 91 13.76 -5.97 5.62
N THR A 92 14.38 -7.14 5.44
CA THR A 92 14.55 -7.73 4.13
C THR A 92 13.26 -8.46 3.77
N ILE A 93 12.49 -7.88 2.85
CA ILE A 93 11.27 -8.51 2.32
C ILE A 93 11.71 -9.68 1.45
N GLY A 94 11.54 -10.91 1.96
CA GLY A 94 11.78 -12.12 1.20
C GLY A 94 10.57 -12.51 0.34
N PRO A 95 10.72 -13.42 -0.64
CA PRO A 95 9.63 -13.88 -1.51
C PRO A 95 8.44 -14.48 -0.74
N LEU A 96 8.69 -14.99 0.47
CA LEU A 96 7.69 -15.64 1.32
C LEU A 96 7.07 -14.69 2.37
N LYS A 97 7.35 -13.39 2.31
CA LYS A 97 6.79 -12.44 3.29
C LYS A 97 5.34 -12.13 2.92
N GLU A 98 4.42 -12.45 3.83
CA GLU A 98 3.00 -12.15 3.68
C GLU A 98 2.76 -10.64 3.46
N SER A 99 1.89 -10.31 2.51
CA SER A 99 1.46 -8.94 2.23
C SER A 99 -0.02 -8.80 2.58
N ALA A 100 -0.36 -7.79 3.39
CA ALA A 100 -1.74 -7.40 3.67
C ALA A 100 -2.33 -6.47 2.59
N VAL A 101 -1.56 -6.18 1.54
CA VAL A 101 -2.04 -5.46 0.36
C VAL A 101 -2.90 -6.44 -0.43
N TRP A 102 -4.21 -6.34 -0.26
CA TRP A 102 -5.15 -6.82 -1.26
C TRP A 102 -4.95 -5.95 -2.48
N VAL A 103 -4.27 -6.48 -3.49
CA VAL A 103 -4.32 -5.87 -4.81
C VAL A 103 -5.74 -6.11 -5.28
N GLU A 104 -6.54 -5.04 -5.34
CA GLU A 104 -7.74 -5.05 -6.17
C GLU A 104 -7.23 -5.30 -7.59
N GLU A 105 -7.33 -6.54 -8.06
CA GLU A 105 -7.29 -6.81 -9.49
C GLU A 105 -8.30 -5.84 -10.12
N ALA A 106 -7.87 -5.14 -11.18
CA ALA A 106 -8.51 -3.93 -11.71
C ALA A 106 -10.04 -3.92 -11.59
N PRO A 107 -10.65 -2.76 -11.24
CA PRO A 107 -12.08 -2.69 -11.01
C PRO A 107 -12.83 -3.13 -12.27
N LEU A 108 -13.55 -4.24 -12.18
CA LEU A 108 -14.72 -4.49 -13.03
C LEU A 108 -15.58 -3.23 -12.90
N GLN A 109 -15.65 -2.45 -13.98
CA GLN A 109 -16.09 -1.07 -13.91
C GLN A 109 -17.52 -1.00 -13.40
N THR A 110 -17.67 -0.48 -12.19
CA THR A 110 -18.97 -0.06 -11.67
C THR A 110 -19.41 1.20 -12.41
N LEU A 111 -20.59 1.14 -13.05
CA LEU A 111 -21.70 2.14 -13.11
C LEU A 111 -22.47 1.91 -14.43
N ALA A 112 -23.78 1.69 -14.54
CA ALA A 112 -24.89 1.78 -13.61
C ALA A 112 -26.08 0.96 -14.14
N TRP A 113 -26.96 0.56 -13.21
CA TRP A 113 -28.29 -0.08 -13.37
C TRP A 113 -28.36 -1.60 -13.53
N GLY A 114 -28.68 -2.25 -12.40
CA GLY A 114 -29.54 -3.44 -12.43
C GLY A 114 -29.04 -4.66 -11.67
N ARG A 115 -29.50 -4.80 -10.42
CA ARG A 115 -29.65 -6.05 -9.63
C ARG A 115 -28.43 -6.99 -9.56
N ARG A 116 -27.72 -6.91 -8.43
CA ARG A 116 -26.72 -7.87 -7.99
C ARG A 116 -27.35 -9.26 -7.74
N SER A 117 -26.82 -10.28 -8.39
CA SER A 117 -26.83 -11.67 -7.91
C SER A 117 -25.43 -11.97 -7.36
N LEU A 118 -25.31 -12.37 -6.10
CA LEU A 118 -24.02 -12.67 -5.43
C LEU A 118 -23.52 -14.10 -5.72
N SER A 119 -23.74 -14.59 -6.94
CA SER A 119 -23.25 -15.90 -7.38
C SER A 119 -21.90 -15.74 -8.08
N PRO A 120 -20.79 -16.36 -7.62
CA PRO A 120 -19.47 -16.22 -8.25
C PRO A 120 -19.30 -17.03 -9.54
N THR A 121 -20.37 -17.58 -10.12
CA THR A 121 -20.27 -18.63 -11.15
C THR A 121 -20.49 -18.16 -12.58
N SER A 122 -20.42 -16.86 -12.85
CA SER A 122 -20.39 -16.36 -14.23
C SER A 122 -19.17 -15.48 -14.40
N TYR A 123 -18.02 -16.11 -14.65
CA TYR A 123 -17.02 -15.53 -15.53
C TYR A 123 -17.68 -15.34 -16.90
N GLN A 124 -18.50 -14.30 -17.07
CA GLN A 124 -18.67 -13.73 -18.39
C GLN A 124 -17.33 -13.05 -18.63
N MET A 125 -16.48 -13.67 -19.46
CA MET A 125 -15.33 -12.98 -20.01
C MET A 125 -15.86 -11.70 -20.64
N GLU A 126 -15.61 -10.58 -19.98
CA GLU A 126 -15.76 -9.28 -20.60
C GLU A 126 -14.82 -9.26 -21.80
N ASP A 127 -15.29 -8.68 -22.90
CA ASP A 127 -14.53 -8.56 -24.12
C ASP A 127 -13.08 -8.12 -23.82
N PRO A 128 -12.06 -8.93 -24.19
CA PRO A 128 -10.67 -8.67 -23.82
C PRO A 128 -10.12 -7.35 -24.37
N LEU A 129 -10.79 -6.75 -25.36
CA LEU A 129 -10.38 -5.49 -25.94
C LEU A 129 -11.00 -4.28 -25.24
N GLY A 130 -12.09 -4.46 -24.49
CA GLY A 130 -12.78 -3.39 -23.77
C GLY A 130 -13.25 -2.26 -24.68
N LEU A 131 -13.41 -2.53 -25.99
CA LEU A 131 -13.85 -1.54 -26.97
C LEU A 131 -15.36 -1.43 -26.92
N SER A 132 -15.88 -0.20 -26.87
CA SER A 132 -17.32 0.00 -26.90
C SER A 132 -17.85 -0.29 -28.31
N VAL A 133 -18.81 -1.21 -28.39
CA VAL A 133 -19.61 -1.48 -29.60
C VAL A 133 -20.96 -0.76 -29.58
N GLU A 134 -21.11 0.24 -28.70
CA GLU A 134 -22.34 1.00 -28.52
C GLU A 134 -22.70 1.75 -29.81
N GLY A 135 -23.82 1.36 -30.44
CA GLY A 135 -24.28 1.89 -31.73
C GLY A 135 -24.14 0.93 -32.91
N ASN A 136 -23.49 -0.23 -32.74
CA ASN A 136 -23.38 -1.26 -33.77
C ASN A 136 -24.37 -2.43 -33.52
N GLU A 137 -25.57 -2.35 -34.10
CA GLU A 137 -26.59 -3.41 -33.97
C GLU A 137 -26.46 -4.53 -35.03
N LYS A 138 -25.59 -4.36 -36.01
CA LYS A 138 -25.39 -5.35 -37.07
C LYS A 138 -24.42 -6.42 -36.60
N LYS A 139 -24.67 -7.67 -36.98
CA LYS A 139 -23.75 -8.78 -36.79
C LYS A 139 -23.08 -9.07 -38.13
N PHE A 140 -21.79 -9.40 -38.09
CA PHE A 140 -21.12 -9.92 -39.28
C PHE A 140 -21.72 -11.29 -39.63
N PRO A 141 -22.03 -11.59 -40.91
CA PRO A 141 -22.65 -12.86 -41.29
C PRO A 141 -21.76 -14.06 -40.95
N GLU A 142 -22.32 -15.08 -40.29
CA GLU A 142 -21.57 -16.28 -39.90
C GLU A 142 -21.08 -17.08 -41.12
N ASP A 143 -21.89 -17.13 -42.19
CA ASP A 143 -21.51 -17.80 -43.44
C ASP A 143 -20.23 -17.19 -44.04
N ASP A 144 -20.10 -15.86 -44.02
CA ASP A 144 -18.90 -15.16 -44.50
C ASP A 144 -17.67 -15.45 -43.60
N LEU A 145 -17.89 -15.66 -42.30
CA LEU A 145 -16.82 -16.04 -41.38
C LEU A 145 -16.32 -17.46 -41.66
N HIS A 146 -17.23 -18.41 -41.87
CA HIS A 146 -16.88 -19.79 -42.26
C HIS A 146 -16.21 -19.86 -43.64
N GLU A 147 -16.52 -18.94 -44.56
CA GLU A 147 -15.79 -18.83 -45.83
C GLU A 147 -14.36 -18.29 -45.66
N LEU A 148 -14.16 -17.31 -44.78
CA LEU A 148 -12.85 -16.68 -44.53
C LEU A 148 -11.94 -17.52 -43.64
N PHE A 149 -12.51 -18.25 -42.67
CA PHE A 149 -11.78 -19.09 -41.72
C PHE A 149 -12.48 -20.46 -41.58
N PRO A 150 -12.31 -21.37 -42.56
CA PRO A 150 -13.06 -22.63 -42.63
C PRO A 150 -12.92 -23.58 -41.44
N GLU A 151 -11.82 -23.48 -40.69
CA GLU A 151 -11.53 -24.30 -39.50
C GLU A 151 -11.28 -23.41 -38.26
N GLY A 152 -11.58 -22.12 -38.34
CA GLY A 152 -11.31 -21.13 -37.29
C GLY A 152 -12.49 -20.94 -36.34
N SER A 153 -12.23 -20.35 -35.19
CA SER A 153 -13.25 -20.04 -34.19
C SER A 153 -12.99 -18.69 -33.52
N GLY A 154 -14.05 -17.96 -33.18
CA GLY A 154 -13.99 -16.79 -32.30
C GLY A 154 -13.93 -17.15 -30.82
N ASP A 155 -14.13 -18.42 -30.45
CA ASP A 155 -14.10 -18.83 -29.05
C ASP A 155 -12.68 -18.75 -28.49
N LEU A 156 -12.47 -17.87 -27.53
CA LEU A 156 -11.19 -17.65 -26.84
C LEU A 156 -10.69 -18.89 -26.09
N ALA A 157 -11.57 -19.86 -25.81
CA ALA A 157 -11.21 -21.13 -25.18
C ALA A 157 -10.90 -22.25 -26.20
N SER A 158 -11.05 -21.99 -27.50
CA SER A 158 -10.84 -22.98 -28.56
C SER A 158 -9.36 -23.09 -28.96
N ASP A 159 -8.91 -24.33 -29.23
CA ASP A 159 -7.58 -24.59 -29.81
C ASP A 159 -7.46 -24.12 -31.27
N GLN A 160 -8.59 -23.75 -31.90
CA GLN A 160 -8.68 -23.19 -33.25
C GLN A 160 -9.04 -21.69 -33.21
N PHE A 161 -8.72 -21.01 -32.11
CA PHE A 161 -9.00 -19.58 -31.98
C PHE A 161 -8.29 -18.75 -33.08
N GLU A 162 -9.08 -17.98 -33.82
CA GLU A 162 -8.61 -17.06 -34.84
C GLU A 162 -8.92 -15.61 -34.44
N PRO A 163 -7.91 -14.77 -34.17
CA PRO A 163 -8.13 -13.38 -33.75
C PRO A 163 -8.94 -12.55 -34.78
N GLY A 164 -8.77 -12.84 -36.07
CA GLY A 164 -9.52 -12.19 -37.15
C GLY A 164 -11.01 -12.52 -37.12
N TRP A 165 -11.37 -13.77 -36.80
CA TRP A 165 -12.76 -14.17 -36.59
C TRP A 165 -13.36 -13.41 -35.42
N PHE A 166 -12.69 -13.45 -34.26
CA PHE A 166 -13.16 -12.78 -33.05
C PHE A 166 -13.41 -11.29 -33.26
N LEU A 167 -12.49 -10.61 -33.96
CA LEU A 167 -12.63 -9.18 -34.26
C LEU A 167 -13.78 -8.89 -35.22
N LEU A 168 -14.01 -9.71 -36.24
CA LEU A 168 -15.15 -9.49 -37.15
C LEU A 168 -16.48 -9.80 -36.47
N GLU A 169 -16.53 -10.87 -35.68
CA GLU A 169 -17.72 -11.29 -34.95
C GLU A 169 -18.13 -10.24 -33.90
N HIS A 170 -17.19 -9.76 -33.10
CA HIS A 170 -17.47 -8.90 -31.95
C HIS A 170 -17.20 -7.41 -32.18
N HIS A 171 -16.31 -7.05 -33.12
CA HIS A 171 -15.75 -5.68 -33.23
C HIS A 171 -15.73 -5.11 -34.66
N HIS A 172 -16.40 -5.71 -35.66
CA HIS A 172 -16.34 -5.22 -37.05
C HIS A 172 -16.80 -3.77 -37.25
N GLY A 173 -17.57 -3.20 -36.31
CA GLY A 173 -18.01 -1.82 -36.32
C GLY A 173 -17.06 -0.84 -35.63
N THR A 174 -16.00 -1.33 -34.99
CA THR A 174 -15.00 -0.47 -34.33
C THR A 174 -14.09 0.20 -35.37
N SER A 175 -13.81 1.47 -35.16
CA SER A 175 -12.96 2.28 -36.04
C SER A 175 -11.56 2.45 -35.44
N PHE A 176 -10.63 2.97 -36.24
CA PHE A 176 -9.28 3.27 -35.75
C PHE A 176 -9.27 4.34 -34.64
N ASP A 177 -10.28 5.22 -34.61
CA ASP A 177 -10.39 6.26 -33.59
C ASP A 177 -10.83 5.72 -32.21
N ASP A 178 -11.28 4.45 -32.15
CA ASP A 178 -11.70 3.77 -30.92
C ASP A 178 -10.54 3.02 -30.21
N LEU A 179 -9.37 2.91 -30.86
CA LEU A 179 -8.15 2.24 -30.36
C LEU A 179 -7.23 3.20 -29.58
#